data_AF-A0A4W3IL37-F1
#
_entry.id   AF-A0A4W3IL37-F1
#
_cell.length_a   1.000
_cell.length_b   1.000
_cell.length_c   1.000
_cell.angle_alpha   90.00
_cell.angle_beta   90.00
_cell.angle_gamma   90.00
#
_symmetry.space_group_name_H-M   'P 1'
#
loop_
_entity.id
_entity.type
_entity.pdbx_description
1 polymer ?
#
loop_
_entity_poly.entity_id
_entity_poly.type
_entity_poly.pdbx_seq_one_letter_code
_entity_poly.pdbx_strand_id
1 'polypeptide(L)'
;MFVALALVVLGLMLGAPLFIKRANARMWALPLVAEWMPPVSVLLIYSLDDDPRQKPVVLSFAEFLQSVCGAEVMVDMWQTRKVAQMGPLAWLASCKETADKVVVLCSGGTGARWKASCREPDSVLTPPGPGAGAEREELFTAAVNLLCHELQDPRAARKVVVVYLADLGSAEDVPGVFSPCAKYCLDKDIEAFYRDLYDLPPRRDGESSALLQHKQLLYRQTMSRALSQFTACPTPTPPLSR
;
A
#
# COMPACT_ATOMS: atom_id res chain seq x y z
N MET A 1 40.51 6.35 52.74
CA MET A 1 39.96 7.36 51.80
C MET A 1 40.44 7.15 50.37
N PHE A 2 41.75 7.00 50.12
CA PHE A 2 42.32 6.84 48.76
C PHE A 2 41.83 5.61 47.98
N VAL A 3 41.62 4.47 48.66
CA VAL A 3 41.16 3.22 48.01
C VAL A 3 39.73 3.36 47.45
N ALA A 4 38.84 4.04 48.17
CA ALA A 4 37.46 4.27 47.73
C ALA A 4 37.41 5.18 46.49
N LEU A 5 38.25 6.22 46.46
CA LEU A 5 38.35 7.13 45.32
C LEU A 5 38.85 6.40 44.06
N ALA A 6 39.84 5.52 44.21
CA ALA A 6 40.39 4.73 43.10
C ALA A 6 39.35 3.79 42.47
N LEU A 7 38.51 3.14 43.29
CA LEU A 7 37.46 2.24 42.79
C LEU A 7 36.34 2.98 42.05
N VAL A 8 35.96 4.17 42.53
CA VAL A 8 34.94 5.01 41.86
C VAL A 8 35.47 5.50 40.50
N VAL A 9 36.73 5.95 40.44
CA VAL A 9 37.35 6.38 39.18
C VAL A 9 37.46 5.22 38.21
N LEU A 10 37.86 4.03 38.66
CA LEU A 10 37.95 2.84 37.81
C LEU A 10 36.56 2.42 37.26
N GLY A 11 35.52 2.51 38.09
CA GLY A 11 34.13 2.26 37.69
C GLY A 11 33.63 3.23 36.63
N LEU A 12 33.95 4.52 36.74
CA LEU A 12 33.58 5.54 35.74
C LEU A 12 34.34 5.34 34.42
N MET A 13 35.63 5.03 34.49
CA MET A 13 36.48 4.83 33.31
C MET A 13 36.14 3.56 32.52
N LEU A 14 35.63 2.52 33.18
CA LEU A 14 35.16 1.29 32.52
C LEU A 14 33.68 1.36 32.14
N GLY A 15 32.85 2.01 32.97
CA GLY A 15 31.40 2.13 32.76
C GLY A 15 31.02 3.07 31.62
N ALA A 16 31.68 4.23 31.51
CA ALA A 16 31.37 5.23 30.49
C ALA A 16 31.59 4.73 29.04
N PRO A 17 32.72 4.08 28.66
CA PRO A 17 32.91 3.60 27.29
C PRO A 17 32.00 2.42 26.93
N LEU A 18 31.62 1.57 27.89
CA LEU A 18 30.63 0.51 27.68
C LEU A 18 29.20 1.07 27.56
N PHE A 19 28.85 2.09 28.35
CA PHE A 19 27.58 2.79 28.24
C PHE A 19 27.49 3.58 26.92
N ILE A 20 28.56 4.24 26.51
CA ILE A 20 28.66 4.94 25.22
C ILE A 20 28.63 3.94 24.07
N LYS A 21 29.36 2.80 24.10
CA LYS A 21 29.25 1.77 23.04
C LYS A 21 27.86 1.14 22.97
N ARG A 22 27.20 0.89 24.10
CA ARG A 22 25.86 0.28 24.17
C ARG A 22 24.74 1.26 23.83
N ALA A 23 24.89 2.53 24.19
CA ALA A 23 23.99 3.61 23.80
C ALA A 23 24.16 3.96 22.32
N ASN A 24 25.39 4.03 21.82
CA ASN A 24 25.66 4.27 20.40
C ASN A 24 25.06 3.13 19.57
N ALA A 25 25.34 1.86 19.88
CA ALA A 25 24.78 0.67 19.19
C ALA A 25 23.24 0.64 19.10
N ARG A 26 22.53 1.24 20.05
CA ARG A 26 21.07 1.31 20.05
C ARG A 26 20.52 2.60 19.43
N MET A 27 21.32 3.66 19.35
CA MET A 27 20.89 4.98 18.92
C MET A 27 21.12 5.24 17.43
N TRP A 28 22.13 4.62 16.79
CA TRP A 28 22.33 4.73 15.34
C TRP A 28 21.48 3.77 14.49
N ALA A 29 20.79 2.81 15.10
CA ALA A 29 20.12 1.75 14.35
C ALA A 29 18.66 2.04 13.92
N LEU A 30 18.02 3.13 14.39
CA LEU A 30 16.55 3.21 14.36
C LEU A 30 15.88 4.46 13.74
N PRO A 31 16.59 5.52 13.35
CA PRO A 31 16.01 6.50 12.40
C PRO A 31 16.76 6.61 11.06
N LEU A 32 18.05 6.29 11.00
CA LEU A 32 18.86 6.61 9.81
C LEU A 32 18.73 5.61 8.66
N VAL A 33 18.29 4.37 8.92
CA VAL A 33 18.21 3.34 7.87
C VAL A 33 17.08 3.64 6.87
N ALA A 34 16.02 4.34 7.31
CA ALA A 34 14.91 4.71 6.44
C ALA A 34 15.26 5.82 5.42
N GLU A 35 16.27 6.66 5.68
CA GLU A 35 16.68 7.76 4.78
C GLU A 35 17.65 7.33 3.67
N TRP A 36 18.20 6.12 3.71
CA TRP A 36 19.29 5.69 2.82
C TRP A 36 18.92 4.54 1.89
N MET A 37 17.67 4.07 1.93
CA MET A 37 17.19 3.08 0.98
C MET A 37 16.79 3.78 -0.33
N PRO A 38 17.24 3.29 -1.49
CA PRO A 38 16.77 3.84 -2.75
C PRO A 38 15.23 3.74 -2.80
N PRO A 39 14.55 4.77 -3.33
CA PRO A 39 13.09 4.75 -3.41
C PRO A 39 12.65 3.57 -4.29
N VAL A 40 11.67 2.82 -3.81
CA VAL A 40 11.02 1.75 -4.59
C VAL A 40 9.98 2.41 -5.48
N SER A 41 10.02 2.11 -6.77
CA SER A 41 9.02 2.57 -7.73
C SER A 41 7.77 1.69 -7.67
N VAL A 42 6.61 2.32 -7.48
CA VAL A 42 5.34 1.64 -7.21
C VAL A 42 4.29 2.08 -8.20
N LEU A 43 3.78 1.14 -8.99
CA LEU A 43 2.56 1.34 -9.76
C LEU A 43 1.35 1.07 -8.86
N LEU A 44 0.53 2.09 -8.60
CA LEU A 44 -0.71 1.96 -7.85
C LEU A 44 -1.88 1.75 -8.81
N ILE A 45 -2.43 0.54 -8.80
CA ILE A 45 -3.68 0.18 -9.48
C ILE A 45 -4.78 0.12 -8.44
N TYR A 46 -5.97 0.59 -8.77
CA TYR A 46 -7.09 0.61 -7.84
C TYR A 46 -8.40 0.39 -8.61
N SER A 47 -9.36 -0.23 -7.95
CA SER A 47 -10.74 -0.28 -8.44
C SER A 47 -11.53 0.81 -7.70
N LEU A 48 -12.13 1.75 -8.44
CA LEU A 48 -13.14 2.65 -7.89
C LEU A 48 -14.51 2.08 -8.22
N ASP A 49 -15.36 2.02 -7.21
CA ASP A 49 -16.81 2.00 -7.42
C ASP A 49 -17.27 3.39 -7.91
N ASP A 50 -18.52 3.51 -8.35
CA ASP A 50 -19.15 4.79 -8.72
C ASP A 50 -19.35 5.75 -7.52
N ASP A 51 -18.73 5.44 -6.38
CA ASP A 51 -18.73 6.25 -5.19
C ASP A 51 -17.59 7.29 -5.25
N PRO A 52 -17.92 8.59 -5.39
CA PRO A 52 -16.91 9.65 -5.45
C PRO A 52 -16.05 9.75 -4.17
N ARG A 53 -16.47 9.15 -3.05
CA ARG A 53 -15.74 9.15 -1.78
C ARG A 53 -14.50 8.26 -1.79
N GLN A 54 -14.42 7.30 -2.72
CA GLN A 54 -13.25 6.41 -2.80
C GLN A 54 -12.02 7.11 -3.39
N LYS A 55 -12.21 8.11 -4.27
CA LYS A 55 -11.10 8.86 -4.87
C LYS A 55 -10.19 9.52 -3.81
N PRO A 56 -10.72 10.27 -2.81
CA PRO A 56 -9.91 10.76 -1.70
C PRO A 56 -9.12 9.66 -0.97
N VAL A 57 -9.71 8.48 -0.77
CA VAL A 57 -9.04 7.35 -0.09
C VAL A 57 -7.84 6.85 -0.89
N VAL A 58 -8.00 6.66 -2.20
CA VAL A 58 -6.89 6.25 -3.08
C VAL A 58 -5.77 7.29 -3.09
N LEU A 59 -6.10 8.57 -3.16
CA LEU A 59 -5.12 9.65 -3.14
C LEU A 59 -4.38 9.73 -1.80
N SER A 60 -5.08 9.64 -0.67
CA SER A 60 -4.43 9.58 0.64
C SER A 60 -3.54 8.34 0.81
N PHE A 61 -3.93 7.22 0.19
CA PHE A 61 -3.07 6.03 0.18
C PHE A 61 -1.80 6.25 -0.68
N ALA A 62 -1.93 6.88 -1.85
CA ALA A 62 -0.78 7.26 -2.67
C ALA A 62 0.16 8.22 -1.91
N GLU A 63 -0.40 9.22 -1.20
CA GLU A 63 0.36 10.12 -0.34
C GLU A 63 1.06 9.38 0.81
N PHE A 64 0.40 8.40 1.43
CA PHE A 64 1.02 7.55 2.45
C PHE A 64 2.22 6.78 1.89
N LEU A 65 2.08 6.15 0.73
CA LEU A 65 3.18 5.45 0.07
C LEU A 65 4.35 6.38 -0.23
N GLN A 66 4.07 7.59 -0.72
CA GLN A 66 5.13 8.55 -1.05
C GLN A 66 5.79 9.15 0.19
N SER A 67 5.01 9.67 1.14
CA SER A 67 5.52 10.45 2.27
C SER A 67 5.98 9.62 3.46
N VAL A 68 5.31 8.49 3.74
CA VAL A 68 5.57 7.65 4.94
C VAL A 68 6.39 6.42 4.58
N CYS A 69 6.13 5.82 3.42
CA CYS A 69 6.93 4.70 2.94
C CYS A 69 8.20 5.16 2.22
N GLY A 70 8.20 6.33 1.57
CA GLY A 70 9.34 6.81 0.78
C GLY A 70 9.40 6.20 -0.62
N ALA A 71 8.25 5.76 -1.15
CA ALA A 71 8.14 5.16 -2.47
C ALA A 71 7.93 6.21 -3.56
N GLU A 72 8.40 5.92 -4.78
CA GLU A 72 8.04 6.71 -5.96
C GLU A 72 6.74 6.16 -6.55
N VAL A 73 5.63 6.88 -6.33
CA VAL A 73 4.30 6.39 -6.68
C VAL A 73 3.86 6.86 -8.06
N MET A 74 3.45 5.90 -8.88
CA MET A 74 2.91 6.10 -10.22
C MET A 74 1.41 5.79 -10.17
N VAL A 75 0.60 6.85 -10.19
CA VAL A 75 -0.87 6.77 -10.18
C VAL A 75 -1.42 7.71 -11.26
N ASP A 76 -2.42 7.23 -12.00
CA ASP A 76 -3.03 7.93 -13.14
C ASP A 76 -3.52 9.35 -12.76
N MET A 77 -4.10 9.48 -11.57
CA MET A 77 -4.63 10.75 -11.05
C MET A 77 -3.58 11.82 -10.83
N TRP A 78 -2.31 11.45 -10.63
CA TRP A 78 -1.19 12.40 -10.54
C TRP A 78 -0.52 12.64 -11.89
N GLN A 79 -0.69 11.73 -12.86
CA GLN A 79 -0.02 11.76 -14.15
C GLN A 79 -0.98 12.00 -15.32
N THR A 80 -2.09 12.71 -15.08
CA THR A 80 -3.17 12.95 -16.06
C THR A 80 -2.66 13.43 -17.42
N ARG A 81 -1.69 14.35 -17.45
CA ARG A 81 -1.07 14.83 -18.70
C ARG A 81 -0.34 13.72 -19.45
N LYS A 82 0.41 12.87 -18.76
CA LYS A 82 1.18 11.77 -19.36
C LYS A 82 0.25 10.68 -19.89
N VAL A 83 -0.80 10.36 -19.12
CA VAL A 83 -1.89 9.46 -19.53
C VAL A 83 -2.56 9.97 -20.80
N ALA A 84 -2.92 11.25 -20.85
CA ALA A 84 -3.56 11.86 -22.04
C ALA A 84 -2.65 11.87 -23.28
N GLN A 85 -1.34 11.97 -23.10
CA GLN A 85 -0.36 11.99 -24.20
C GLN A 85 -0.04 10.59 -24.74
N MET A 86 0.11 9.60 -23.87
CA MET A 86 0.49 8.23 -24.26
C MET A 86 -0.72 7.35 -24.58
N GLY A 87 -1.87 7.68 -24.02
CA GLY A 87 -3.02 6.78 -23.92
C GLY A 87 -2.96 5.95 -22.61
N PRO A 88 -4.11 5.64 -21.99
CA PRO A 88 -4.15 4.94 -20.70
C PRO A 88 -3.45 3.57 -20.68
N LEU A 89 -3.69 2.75 -21.71
CA LEU A 89 -3.11 1.41 -21.81
C LEU A 89 -1.59 1.45 -22.01
N ALA A 90 -1.09 2.34 -22.86
CA ALA A 90 0.35 2.47 -23.12
C ALA A 90 1.10 3.05 -21.91
N TRP A 91 0.49 4.02 -21.21
CA TRP A 91 1.00 4.50 -19.93
C TRP A 91 1.12 3.36 -18.93
N LEU A 92 0.06 2.57 -18.77
CA LEU A 92 0.00 1.46 -17.82
C LEU A 92 1.04 0.37 -18.11
N ALA A 93 1.21 -0.03 -19.38
CA ALA A 93 2.24 -0.97 -19.79
C ALA A 93 3.65 -0.45 -19.48
N SER A 94 3.94 0.82 -19.78
CA SER A 94 5.23 1.45 -19.46
C SER A 94 5.48 1.52 -17.95
N CYS A 95 4.45 1.83 -17.17
CA CYS A 95 4.53 1.84 -15.71
C CYS A 95 4.81 0.46 -15.13
N LYS A 96 4.13 -0.56 -15.64
CA LYS A 96 4.29 -1.95 -15.22
C LYS A 96 5.71 -2.48 -15.48
N GLU A 97 6.31 -2.12 -16.61
CA GLU A 97 7.69 -2.51 -16.96
C GLU A 97 8.73 -1.86 -16.04
N THR A 98 8.52 -0.59 -15.70
CA THR A 98 9.50 0.21 -14.94
C THR A 98 9.35 0.10 -13.43
N ALA A 99 8.15 -0.21 -12.93
CA ALA A 99 7.89 -0.32 -11.50
C ALA A 99 8.64 -1.51 -10.88
N ASP A 100 9.14 -1.34 -9.65
CA ASP A 100 9.70 -2.40 -8.83
C ASP A 100 8.59 -3.25 -8.21
N LYS A 101 7.49 -2.61 -7.78
CA LYS A 101 6.31 -3.25 -7.19
C LYS A 101 5.02 -2.73 -7.84
N VAL A 102 4.03 -3.60 -7.95
CA VAL A 102 2.68 -3.25 -8.39
C VAL A 102 1.75 -3.44 -7.20
N VAL A 103 1.17 -2.34 -6.70
CA VAL A 103 0.24 -2.37 -5.58
C VAL A 103 -1.18 -2.25 -6.12
N VAL A 104 -1.99 -3.27 -5.88
CA VAL A 104 -3.40 -3.31 -6.28
C VAL A 104 -4.26 -3.02 -5.05
N LEU A 105 -4.93 -1.88 -5.03
CA LEU A 105 -5.87 -1.50 -3.97
C LEU A 105 -7.29 -1.97 -4.33
N CYS A 106 -7.81 -2.93 -3.55
CA CYS A 106 -9.18 -3.45 -3.71
C CYS A 106 -10.15 -2.78 -2.73
N SER A 107 -11.36 -2.48 -3.22
CA SER A 107 -12.54 -2.08 -2.45
C SER A 107 -13.52 -3.26 -2.31
N GLY A 108 -14.55 -3.12 -1.46
CA GLY A 108 -15.59 -4.10 -1.23
C GLY A 108 -16.43 -4.46 -2.47
N GLY A 109 -16.37 -3.66 -3.54
CA GLY A 109 -17.03 -3.95 -4.82
C GLY A 109 -16.17 -4.70 -5.84
N THR A 110 -14.85 -4.77 -5.62
CA THR A 110 -13.89 -5.23 -6.64
C THR A 110 -14.14 -6.69 -7.05
N GLY A 111 -14.40 -7.58 -6.09
CA GLY A 111 -14.57 -9.01 -6.33
C GLY A 111 -15.88 -9.36 -7.04
N ALA A 112 -16.96 -8.64 -6.73
CA ALA A 112 -18.25 -8.80 -7.40
C ALA A 112 -18.18 -8.34 -8.86
N ARG A 113 -17.53 -7.20 -9.12
CA ARG A 113 -17.32 -6.64 -10.47
C ARG A 113 -16.41 -7.50 -11.32
N TRP A 114 -15.31 -8.02 -10.75
CA TRP A 114 -14.47 -8.98 -11.45
C TRP A 114 -15.26 -10.23 -11.89
N LYS A 115 -16.08 -10.80 -11.00
CA LYS A 115 -16.95 -11.94 -11.35
C LYS A 115 -17.98 -11.58 -12.44
N ALA A 116 -18.44 -10.33 -12.49
CA ALA A 116 -19.33 -9.86 -13.55
C ALA A 116 -18.58 -9.73 -14.89
N SER A 117 -17.37 -9.16 -14.89
CA SER A 117 -16.52 -9.05 -16.10
C SER A 117 -16.05 -10.41 -16.63
N CYS A 118 -15.95 -11.43 -15.78
CA CYS A 118 -15.61 -12.81 -16.20
C CYS A 118 -16.81 -13.63 -16.69
N ARG A 119 -18.04 -13.18 -16.48
CA ARG A 119 -19.23 -13.81 -17.09
C ARG A 119 -19.36 -13.31 -18.53
N GLU A 120 -19.73 -14.21 -19.44
CA GLU A 120 -19.73 -14.02 -20.89
C GLU A 120 -20.34 -12.69 -21.39
N PRO A 121 -19.87 -12.15 -22.53
CA PRO A 121 -20.24 -10.83 -23.07
C PRO A 121 -21.69 -10.71 -23.58
N ASP A 122 -22.54 -11.72 -23.38
CA ASP A 122 -23.89 -11.80 -23.97
C ASP A 122 -25.02 -11.27 -23.09
N SER A 123 -24.75 -10.88 -21.85
CA SER A 123 -25.70 -10.01 -21.14
C SER A 123 -25.34 -8.56 -21.46
N VAL A 124 -26.15 -7.94 -22.31
CA VAL A 124 -26.32 -6.50 -22.43
C VAL A 124 -26.62 -5.93 -21.04
N LEU A 125 -25.58 -5.72 -20.24
CA LEU A 125 -25.62 -4.82 -19.11
C LEU A 125 -25.20 -3.49 -19.69
N THR A 126 -26.17 -2.59 -19.64
CA THR A 126 -26.12 -1.17 -19.94
C THR A 126 -24.68 -0.66 -20.03
N PRO A 127 -24.24 -0.06 -21.16
CA PRO A 127 -22.94 0.59 -21.21
C PRO A 127 -22.85 1.50 -19.98
N PRO A 128 -21.74 1.49 -19.22
CA PRO A 128 -21.62 2.36 -18.06
C PRO A 128 -21.96 3.77 -18.56
N GLY A 129 -22.98 4.38 -17.94
CA GLY A 129 -23.45 5.70 -18.34
C GLY A 129 -22.26 6.66 -18.40
N PRO A 130 -22.27 7.67 -19.29
CA PRO A 130 -21.11 8.52 -19.52
C PRO A 130 -20.77 9.25 -18.22
N GLY A 131 -19.77 8.72 -17.52
CA GLY A 131 -19.42 9.12 -16.17
C GLY A 131 -17.96 8.79 -15.93
N ALA A 132 -17.27 9.64 -15.18
CA ALA A 132 -15.82 9.54 -14.94
C ALA A 132 -15.37 8.25 -14.21
N GLY A 133 -16.31 7.42 -13.73
CA GLY A 133 -16.06 6.10 -13.15
C GLY A 133 -15.78 5.02 -14.21
N ALA A 134 -16.45 5.08 -15.36
CA ALA A 134 -16.36 4.09 -16.43
C ALA A 134 -14.93 3.94 -16.98
N GLU A 135 -14.30 5.07 -17.32
CA GLU A 135 -12.93 5.09 -17.87
C GLU A 135 -11.89 4.53 -16.88
N ARG A 136 -12.10 4.72 -15.57
CA ARG A 136 -11.18 4.22 -14.54
C ARG A 136 -11.39 2.74 -14.23
N GLU A 137 -12.62 2.27 -14.32
CA GLU A 137 -12.95 0.85 -14.25
C GLU A 137 -12.39 0.07 -15.44
N GLU A 138 -12.41 0.68 -16.63
CA GLU A 138 -11.71 0.18 -17.81
C GLU A 138 -10.18 0.10 -17.59
N LEU A 139 -9.59 1.13 -16.96
CA LEU A 139 -8.15 1.11 -16.62
C LEU A 139 -7.80 -0.02 -15.65
N PHE A 140 -8.60 -0.22 -14.61
CA PHE A 140 -8.41 -1.32 -13.65
C PHE A 140 -8.46 -2.67 -14.37
N THR A 141 -9.51 -2.90 -15.16
CA THR A 141 -9.70 -4.15 -15.91
C THR A 141 -8.55 -4.40 -16.89
N ALA A 142 -8.12 -3.36 -17.62
CA ALA A 142 -6.96 -3.43 -18.49
C ALA A 142 -5.67 -3.76 -17.72
N ALA A 143 -5.50 -3.22 -16.51
CA ALA A 143 -4.36 -3.51 -15.66
C ALA A 143 -4.32 -4.97 -15.22
N VAL A 144 -5.45 -5.50 -14.76
CA VAL A 144 -5.53 -6.92 -14.37
C VAL A 144 -5.20 -7.81 -15.56
N ASN A 145 -5.73 -7.50 -16.75
CA ASN A 145 -5.44 -8.25 -17.98
C ASN A 145 -3.95 -8.24 -18.35
N LEU A 146 -3.27 -7.09 -18.19
CA LEU A 146 -1.83 -7.00 -18.40
C LEU A 146 -1.04 -7.82 -17.36
N LEU A 147 -1.56 -7.96 -16.15
CA LEU A 147 -0.93 -8.73 -15.06
C LEU A 147 -1.18 -10.23 -15.14
N CYS A 148 -2.19 -10.69 -15.89
CA CYS A 148 -2.59 -12.09 -15.96
C CYS A 148 -1.43 -13.06 -16.23
N HIS A 149 -0.43 -12.66 -17.01
CA HIS A 149 0.75 -13.48 -17.27
C HIS A 149 1.70 -13.53 -16.05
N GLU A 150 1.99 -12.41 -15.38
CA GLU A 150 2.79 -12.44 -14.14
C GLU A 150 2.10 -13.25 -13.04
N LEU A 151 0.76 -13.17 -12.96
CA LEU A 151 -0.01 -13.86 -11.94
C LEU A 151 0.02 -15.39 -12.10
N GLN A 152 0.42 -15.92 -13.26
CA GLN A 152 0.57 -17.37 -13.48
C GLN A 152 1.91 -17.91 -12.96
N ASP A 153 2.94 -17.08 -12.86
CA ASP A 153 4.25 -17.47 -12.31
C ASP A 153 4.38 -16.96 -10.86
N PRO A 154 4.46 -17.84 -9.84
CA PRO A 154 4.61 -17.43 -8.44
C PRO A 154 5.81 -16.50 -8.18
N ARG A 155 6.87 -16.59 -8.98
CA ARG A 155 8.04 -15.70 -8.83
C ARG A 155 7.73 -14.30 -9.33
N ALA A 156 7.10 -14.19 -10.50
CA ALA A 156 6.67 -12.90 -11.05
C ALA A 156 5.53 -12.28 -10.22
N ALA A 157 4.61 -13.11 -9.69
CA ALA A 157 3.51 -12.67 -8.84
C ALA A 157 3.96 -11.97 -7.54
N ARG A 158 5.19 -12.22 -7.04
CA ARG A 158 5.77 -11.49 -5.90
C ARG A 158 5.99 -10.00 -6.16
N LYS A 159 6.04 -9.59 -7.44
CA LYS A 159 6.04 -8.18 -7.84
C LYS A 159 4.70 -7.51 -7.51
N VAL A 160 3.61 -8.28 -7.52
CA VAL A 160 2.24 -7.81 -7.37
C VAL A 160 1.75 -8.04 -5.94
N VAL A 161 1.39 -6.97 -5.27
CA VAL A 161 0.89 -6.98 -3.90
C VAL A 161 -0.52 -6.44 -3.87
N VAL A 162 -1.42 -7.14 -3.20
CA VAL A 162 -2.80 -6.70 -3.02
C VAL A 162 -3.00 -6.08 -1.65
N VAL A 163 -3.64 -4.93 -1.62
CA VAL A 163 -3.98 -4.21 -0.40
C VAL A 163 -5.49 -4.00 -0.37
N TYR A 164 -6.08 -4.17 0.81
CA TYR A 164 -7.47 -3.76 1.06
C TYR A 164 -7.53 -3.04 2.41
N LEU A 165 -8.50 -2.13 2.53
CA LEU A 165 -8.75 -1.35 3.74
C LEU A 165 -9.98 -1.96 4.41
N ALA A 166 -9.90 -2.22 5.73
CA ALA A 166 -10.98 -2.89 6.46
C ALA A 166 -12.31 -2.10 6.40
N ASP A 167 -12.22 -0.77 6.30
CA ASP A 167 -13.38 0.11 6.20
C ASP A 167 -14.02 0.10 4.80
N LEU A 168 -13.29 -0.32 3.76
CA LEU A 168 -13.76 -0.32 2.38
C LEU A 168 -14.14 -1.71 1.88
N GLY A 169 -13.60 -2.78 2.48
CA GLY A 169 -13.85 -4.15 2.02
C GLY A 169 -13.13 -5.20 2.85
N SER A 170 -13.18 -6.43 2.35
CA SER A 170 -12.67 -7.63 3.00
C SER A 170 -11.76 -8.42 2.06
N ALA A 171 -11.09 -9.44 2.61
CA ALA A 171 -10.28 -10.35 1.79
C ALA A 171 -11.11 -11.12 0.74
N GLU A 172 -12.42 -11.25 0.93
CA GLU A 172 -13.34 -11.93 0.00
C GLU A 172 -13.62 -11.10 -1.26
N ASP A 173 -13.41 -9.78 -1.16
CA ASP A 173 -13.61 -8.84 -2.26
C ASP A 173 -12.38 -8.78 -3.19
N VAL A 174 -11.31 -9.48 -2.84
CA VAL A 174 -10.13 -9.59 -3.71
C VAL A 174 -10.43 -10.59 -4.83
N PRO A 175 -10.29 -10.20 -6.12
CA PRO A 175 -10.45 -11.10 -7.25
C PRO A 175 -9.57 -12.36 -7.14
N GLY A 176 -10.14 -13.52 -7.49
CA GLY A 176 -9.44 -14.81 -7.41
C GLY A 176 -8.17 -14.90 -8.28
N VAL A 177 -8.04 -14.05 -9.31
CA VAL A 177 -6.83 -13.93 -10.13
C VAL A 177 -5.60 -13.50 -9.31
N PHE A 178 -5.81 -12.81 -8.19
CA PHE A 178 -4.76 -12.44 -7.23
C PHE A 178 -4.56 -13.48 -6.12
N SER A 179 -5.10 -14.70 -6.26
CA SER A 179 -4.82 -15.79 -5.32
C SER A 179 -3.33 -16.09 -5.09
N PRO A 180 -2.40 -15.96 -6.07
CA PRO A 180 -0.98 -16.20 -5.82
C PRO A 180 -0.24 -15.01 -5.21
N CYS A 181 -0.88 -13.83 -5.11
CA CYS A 181 -0.27 -12.62 -4.57
C CYS A 181 -0.37 -12.54 -3.04
N ALA A 182 0.60 -11.84 -2.43
CA ALA A 182 0.48 -11.42 -1.04
C ALA A 182 -0.68 -10.43 -0.88
N LYS A 183 -1.45 -10.58 0.21
CA LYS A 183 -2.63 -9.75 0.52
C LYS A 183 -2.44 -9.14 1.90
N TYR A 184 -2.65 -7.84 2.00
CA TYR A 184 -2.48 -7.09 3.24
C TYR A 184 -3.74 -6.30 3.60
N CYS A 185 -4.24 -6.50 4.80
CA CYS A 185 -5.21 -5.60 5.41
C CYS A 185 -4.42 -4.43 5.99
N LEU A 186 -4.44 -3.28 5.34
CA LEU A 186 -3.51 -2.20 5.69
C LEU A 186 -3.63 -1.79 7.17
N ASP A 187 -4.84 -1.73 7.71
CA ASP A 187 -5.09 -1.39 9.12
C ASP A 187 -4.37 -2.28 10.14
N LYS A 188 -4.03 -3.52 9.75
CA LYS A 188 -3.38 -4.53 10.60
C LYS A 188 -1.95 -4.83 10.16
N ASP A 189 -1.72 -4.85 8.85
CA ASP A 189 -0.54 -5.45 8.23
C ASP A 189 0.43 -4.41 7.66
N ILE A 190 0.36 -3.13 8.07
CA ILE A 190 1.30 -2.06 7.64
C ILE A 190 2.77 -2.50 7.72
N GLU A 191 3.18 -3.24 8.77
CA GLU A 191 4.57 -3.71 8.87
C GLU A 191 4.91 -4.66 7.73
N ALA A 192 4.08 -5.70 7.58
CA ALA A 192 4.32 -6.76 6.63
C ALA A 192 4.29 -6.21 5.20
N PHE A 193 3.36 -5.29 4.93
CA PHE A 193 3.30 -4.55 3.68
C PHE A 193 4.56 -3.72 3.43
N TYR A 194 5.00 -2.90 4.39
CA TYR A 194 6.20 -2.07 4.21
C TYR A 194 7.45 -2.93 3.99
N ARG A 195 7.57 -4.06 4.68
CA ARG A 195 8.68 -4.99 4.48
C ARG A 195 8.65 -5.62 3.10
N ASP A 196 7.48 -6.07 2.65
CA ASP A 196 7.35 -6.66 1.31
C ASP A 196 7.59 -5.63 0.20
N LEU A 197 7.16 -4.38 0.41
CA LEU A 197 7.40 -3.28 -0.53
C LEU A 197 8.90 -3.08 -0.82
N TYR A 198 9.74 -3.22 0.20
CA TYR A 198 11.19 -3.05 0.12
C TYR A 198 11.97 -4.37 0.12
N ASP A 199 11.29 -5.51 -0.04
CA ASP A 199 11.87 -6.86 0.04
C ASP A 199 12.76 -7.08 1.29
N LEU A 200 12.35 -6.49 2.42
CA LEU A 200 13.03 -6.61 3.70
C LEU A 200 12.80 -7.99 4.31
N PRO A 201 13.78 -8.53 5.06
CA PRO A 201 13.60 -9.79 5.77
C PRO A 201 12.45 -9.69 6.78
N PRO A 202 11.82 -10.82 7.16
CA PRO A 202 10.81 -10.83 8.20
C PRO A 202 11.36 -10.28 9.51
N ARG A 203 10.48 -9.63 10.28
CA ARG A 203 10.81 -9.02 11.57
C ARG A 203 11.45 -10.07 12.49
N ARG A 204 12.54 -9.70 13.15
CA ARG A 204 13.17 -10.56 14.16
C ARG A 204 12.50 -10.35 15.52
N ASP A 205 12.37 -11.42 16.30
CA ASP A 205 11.88 -11.34 17.68
C ASP A 205 12.79 -10.41 18.49
N GLY A 206 12.24 -9.30 19.01
CA GLY A 206 12.96 -8.28 19.77
C GLY A 206 13.41 -7.04 18.99
N GLU A 207 13.10 -6.93 17.70
CA GLU A 207 13.27 -5.69 16.93
C GLU A 207 12.37 -4.57 17.54
N SER A 208 12.81 -3.31 17.51
CA SER A 208 12.09 -2.22 18.21
C SER A 208 10.75 -1.92 17.55
N SER A 209 9.66 -1.91 18.32
CA SER A 209 8.30 -1.62 17.84
C SER A 209 8.09 -0.12 17.54
N ALA A 210 8.97 0.76 18.03
CA ALA A 210 8.78 2.21 17.97
C ALA A 210 8.67 2.77 16.54
N LEU A 211 9.56 2.35 15.62
CA LEU A 211 9.50 2.80 14.22
C LEU A 211 8.20 2.33 13.54
N LEU A 212 7.74 1.14 13.87
CA LEU A 212 6.51 0.60 13.33
C LEU A 212 5.29 1.31 13.90
N GLN A 213 5.24 1.50 15.21
CA GLN A 213 4.18 2.27 15.87
C GLN A 213 4.12 3.68 15.31
N HIS A 214 5.28 4.27 15.01
CA HIS A 214 5.36 5.56 14.34
C HIS A 214 4.77 5.52 12.93
N LYS A 215 5.13 4.52 12.10
CA LYS A 215 4.54 4.35 10.76
C LYS A 215 3.03 4.05 10.81
N GLN A 216 2.56 3.27 11.76
CA GLN A 216 1.13 3.02 12.00
C GLN A 216 0.40 4.30 12.43
N LEU A 217 1.02 5.13 13.27
CA LEU A 217 0.47 6.43 13.66
C LEU A 217 0.37 7.36 12.45
N LEU A 218 1.42 7.45 11.64
CA LEU A 218 1.45 8.25 10.42
C LEU A 218 0.40 7.77 9.41
N TYR A 219 0.28 6.45 9.20
CA TYR A 219 -0.80 5.87 8.40
C TYR A 219 -2.17 6.36 8.89
N ARG A 220 -2.46 6.23 10.19
CA ARG A 220 -3.74 6.68 10.76
C ARG A 220 -3.93 8.17 10.56
N GLN A 221 -2.90 9.00 10.72
CA GLN A 221 -3.01 10.44 10.51
C GLN A 221 -3.32 10.78 9.04
N THR A 222 -2.58 10.22 8.10
CA THR A 222 -2.75 10.45 6.65
C THR A 222 -4.11 9.95 6.16
N MET A 223 -4.51 8.75 6.58
CA MET A 223 -5.74 8.10 6.11
C MET A 223 -6.99 8.50 6.90
N SER A 224 -6.86 8.98 8.14
CA SER A 224 -8.00 9.28 9.03
C SER A 224 -9.03 10.19 8.38
N ARG A 225 -8.59 11.25 7.69
CA ARG A 225 -9.51 12.22 7.08
C ARG A 225 -10.32 11.59 5.96
N ALA A 226 -9.67 10.85 5.06
CA ALA A 226 -10.33 10.20 3.94
C ALA A 226 -11.25 9.06 4.40
N LEU A 227 -10.80 8.22 5.34
CA LEU A 227 -11.60 7.13 5.89
C LEU A 227 -12.78 7.63 6.75
N SER A 228 -12.60 8.72 7.50
CA SER A 228 -13.71 9.34 8.26
C SER A 228 -14.78 9.90 7.33
N GLN A 229 -14.38 10.53 6.20
CA GLN A 229 -15.33 11.02 5.20
C GLN A 229 -16.07 9.89 4.50
N PHE A 230 -15.39 8.76 4.27
CA PHE A 230 -16.01 7.57 3.70
C PHE A 230 -17.05 6.96 4.64
N THR A 231 -16.69 6.76 5.93
CA THR A 231 -17.51 6.09 6.95
C THR A 231 -18.64 6.96 7.53
N ALA A 232 -18.50 8.30 7.53
CA ALA A 232 -19.50 9.21 8.11
C ALA A 232 -20.80 9.32 7.30
N CYS A 233 -20.83 8.86 6.04
CA CYS A 233 -22.03 8.88 5.22
C CYS A 233 -22.62 7.46 5.11
N PRO A 234 -23.84 7.21 5.63
CA PRO A 234 -24.49 5.91 5.44
C PRO A 234 -24.64 5.63 3.94
N THR A 235 -24.35 4.40 3.54
CA THR A 235 -24.60 3.92 2.18
C THR A 235 -26.08 4.15 1.84
N PRO A 236 -26.41 4.75 0.68
CA PRO A 236 -27.80 4.89 0.28
C PRO A 236 -28.42 3.50 0.23
N THR A 237 -29.50 3.32 0.98
CA THR A 237 -30.27 2.08 1.02
C THR A 237 -30.71 1.78 -0.42
N PRO A 238 -30.44 0.58 -0.97
CA PRO A 238 -30.93 0.25 -2.29
C PRO A 238 -32.45 0.43 -2.31
N PRO A 239 -33.03 1.04 -3.35
CA PRO A 239 -34.47 1.21 -3.41
C PRO A 239 -35.12 -0.17 -3.34
N LEU A 240 -36.03 -0.35 -2.39
CA LEU A 240 -36.88 -1.53 -2.31
C LEU A 240 -37.57 -1.70 -3.66
N SER A 241 -37.15 -2.71 -4.41
CA SER A 241 -37.83 -3.16 -5.62
C SER A 241 -39.26 -3.55 -5.22
N ARG A 242 -40.24 -2.73 -5.65
CA ARG A 242 -41.66 -3.09 -5.64
C ARG A 242 -42.00 -3.92 -6.85
#